data_AF-A0A3E0PY02-F1
#
_entry.id   AF-A0A3E0PY02-F1
#
_cell.length_a   1.000
_cell.length_b   1.000
_cell.length_c   1.000
_cell.angle_alpha   90.00
_cell.angle_beta   90.00
_cell.angle_gamma   90.00
#
_symmetry.space_group_name_H-M   'P 1'
#
loop_
_entity.id
_entity.type
_entity.pdbx_description
1 polymer ?
#
loop_
_entity_poly.entity_id
_entity_poly.type
_entity_poly.pdbx_seq_one_letter_code
_entity_poly.pdbx_strand_id
1 'polypeptide(L)'
;MAIDIAGFVADLKEHAVEHGFHVHDERHLVETYSLRQSWEVDLHPEAGCGGPIDLHLALDVDPKILISLMDELEEMGPEFEEPDGEYLLDLYFNWAVPPLVKPPDLLVLATDLAGLGGVDLVIEVSAIDSFAAIADAPERKLQLVGKSKVNLVDITLGREQLCDVLDRSHDVSEYLLDRVEGWLDSPL
;
A
#
# COMPACT_ATOMS: atom_id res chain seq x y z
N MET A 1 -14.10 -18.50 16.19
CA MET A 1 -13.36 -18.43 14.90
C MET A 1 -12.13 -17.55 15.13
N ALA A 2 -10.99 -17.79 14.50
CA ALA A 2 -9.79 -16.96 14.69
C ALA A 2 -9.54 -16.14 13.41
N ILE A 3 -9.25 -14.86 13.57
CA ILE A 3 -8.95 -13.95 12.46
C ILE A 3 -7.46 -14.10 12.14
N ASP A 4 -7.14 -14.70 10.98
CA ASP A 4 -5.76 -14.99 10.57
C ASP A 4 -5.21 -13.90 9.64
N ILE A 5 -4.79 -12.79 10.23
CA ILE A 5 -4.17 -11.68 9.49
C ILE A 5 -2.80 -12.09 8.92
N ALA A 6 -2.05 -12.93 9.62
CA ALA A 6 -0.74 -13.37 9.17
C ALA A 6 -0.84 -14.26 7.93
N GLY A 7 -1.83 -15.16 7.88
CA GLY A 7 -2.18 -15.94 6.70
C GLY A 7 -2.56 -15.04 5.53
N PHE A 8 -3.44 -14.06 5.76
CA PHE A 8 -3.79 -13.08 4.74
C PHE A 8 -2.58 -12.32 4.17
N VAL A 9 -1.63 -11.89 5.01
CA VAL A 9 -0.40 -11.22 4.52
C VAL A 9 0.50 -12.19 3.76
N ALA A 10 0.53 -13.46 4.13
CA ALA A 10 1.24 -14.48 3.36
C ALA A 10 0.63 -14.65 1.95
N ASP A 11 -0.69 -14.77 1.86
CA ASP A 11 -1.43 -14.88 0.60
C ASP A 11 -1.28 -13.61 -0.26
N LEU A 12 -1.32 -12.42 0.36
CA LEU A 12 -1.07 -11.13 -0.30
C LEU A 12 0.29 -11.11 -1.00
N LYS A 13 1.35 -11.61 -0.35
CA LYS A 13 2.68 -11.69 -0.95
C LYS A 13 2.73 -12.69 -2.10
N GLU A 14 2.07 -13.84 -1.97
CA GLU A 14 2.00 -14.83 -3.05
C GLU A 14 1.31 -14.23 -4.28
N HIS A 15 0.16 -13.57 -4.09
CA HIS A 15 -0.51 -12.85 -5.16
C HIS A 15 0.35 -11.72 -5.72
N ALA A 16 1.03 -10.93 -4.88
CA ALA A 16 1.92 -9.88 -5.39
C ALA A 16 2.98 -10.43 -6.36
N VAL A 17 3.53 -11.62 -6.09
CA VAL A 17 4.45 -12.30 -7.01
C VAL A 17 3.76 -12.71 -8.32
N GLU A 18 2.55 -13.25 -8.24
CA GLU A 18 1.77 -13.61 -9.44
C GLU A 18 1.42 -12.39 -10.32
N HIS A 19 1.29 -11.22 -9.69
CA HIS A 19 0.99 -9.93 -10.34
C HIS A 19 2.24 -9.12 -10.73
N GLY A 20 3.42 -9.76 -10.79
CA GLY A 20 4.64 -9.14 -11.34
C GLY A 20 5.45 -8.30 -10.35
N PHE A 21 5.33 -8.55 -9.05
CA PHE A 21 6.18 -7.95 -8.02
C PHE A 21 7.21 -8.93 -7.46
N HIS A 22 8.40 -8.41 -7.16
CA HIS A 22 9.36 -9.04 -6.26
C HIS A 22 9.15 -8.58 -4.83
N VAL A 23 9.05 -9.53 -3.90
CA VAL A 23 8.99 -9.27 -2.46
C VAL A 23 10.41 -9.22 -1.89
N HIS A 24 10.78 -8.14 -1.21
CA HIS A 24 12.13 -7.95 -0.67
C HIS A 24 12.23 -8.17 0.84
N ASP A 25 11.29 -7.61 1.61
CA ASP A 25 11.29 -7.69 3.08
C ASP A 25 9.87 -7.63 3.63
N GLU A 26 9.70 -8.13 4.85
CA GLU A 26 8.45 -8.07 5.61
C GLU A 26 8.74 -7.64 7.05
N ARG A 27 7.94 -6.73 7.57
CA ARG A 27 7.99 -6.30 8.97
C ARG A 27 6.62 -6.38 9.59
N HIS A 28 6.55 -6.95 10.79
CA HIS A 28 5.37 -6.88 11.65
C HIS A 28 5.68 -6.00 12.85
N LEU A 29 4.97 -4.86 12.94
CA LEU A 29 5.10 -3.90 14.02
C LEU A 29 3.90 -4.00 14.95
N VAL A 30 4.16 -4.00 16.26
CA VAL A 30 3.13 -3.99 17.30
C VAL A 30 3.43 -2.86 18.26
N GLU A 31 2.54 -1.88 18.33
CA GLU A 31 2.63 -0.79 19.28
C GLU A 31 2.19 -1.24 20.68
N THR A 32 3.09 -1.21 21.66
CA THR A 32 2.80 -1.71 23.02
C THR A 32 1.68 -0.94 23.74
N TYR A 33 1.52 0.35 23.46
CA TYR A 33 0.57 1.22 24.17
C TYR A 33 -0.83 1.23 23.54
N SER A 34 -0.91 1.32 22.22
CA SER A 34 -2.17 1.40 21.48
C SER A 34 -2.69 0.02 21.08
N LEU A 35 -1.82 -1.00 21.08
CA LEU A 35 -2.04 -2.32 20.48
C LEU A 35 -2.30 -2.28 18.97
N ARG A 36 -2.04 -1.14 18.32
CA ARG A 36 -2.07 -1.02 16.85
C ARG A 36 -0.98 -1.91 16.26
N GLN A 37 -1.34 -2.64 15.21
CA GLN A 37 -0.39 -3.48 14.49
C GLN A 37 -0.28 -2.99 13.05
N SER A 38 0.92 -3.08 12.48
CA SER A 38 1.15 -2.81 11.07
C SER A 38 1.91 -3.98 10.47
N TRP A 39 1.43 -4.48 9.34
CA TRP A 39 2.17 -5.41 8.51
C TRP A 39 2.67 -4.67 7.29
N GLU A 40 3.98 -4.62 7.16
CA GLU A 40 4.70 -3.88 6.14
C GLU A 40 5.40 -4.84 5.20
N VAL A 41 5.22 -4.66 3.88
CA VAL A 41 5.84 -5.49 2.85
C VAL A 41 6.48 -4.59 1.81
N ASP A 42 7.78 -4.77 1.59
CA ASP A 42 8.52 -4.05 0.56
C ASP A 42 8.45 -4.84 -0.77
N LEU A 43 7.89 -4.19 -1.79
CA LEU A 43 7.66 -4.73 -3.12
C LEU A 43 8.34 -3.88 -4.20
N HIS A 44 8.77 -4.53 -5.28
CA HIS A 44 9.20 -3.85 -6.50
C HIS A 44 8.62 -4.53 -7.74
N PRO A 45 8.15 -3.78 -8.74
CA PRO A 45 7.81 -4.38 -10.03
C PRO A 45 9.04 -5.10 -10.60
N GLU A 46 8.85 -6.27 -11.22
CA GLU A 46 9.95 -7.07 -11.78
C GLU A 46 10.82 -6.26 -12.76
N ALA A 47 10.19 -5.44 -13.59
CA ALA A 47 10.85 -4.58 -14.56
C ALA A 47 11.75 -3.50 -13.92
N GLY A 48 11.49 -3.13 -12.67
CA GLY A 48 12.19 -2.10 -11.91
C GLY A 48 13.03 -2.63 -10.75
N CYS A 49 13.31 -3.94 -10.69
CA CYS A 49 14.06 -4.54 -9.58
C CYS A 49 15.46 -3.91 -9.44
N GLY A 50 15.70 -3.21 -8.31
CA GLY A 50 16.94 -2.45 -8.08
C GLY A 50 16.97 -1.07 -8.78
N GLY A 51 15.84 -0.66 -9.35
CA GLY A 51 15.60 0.67 -9.89
C GLY A 51 15.28 1.69 -8.79
N PRO A 52 14.93 2.92 -9.17
CA PRO A 52 14.75 4.02 -8.22
C PRO A 52 13.36 4.08 -7.60
N ILE A 53 12.48 3.10 -7.84
CA ILE A 53 11.11 3.13 -7.31
C ILE A 53 10.94 1.97 -6.35
N ASP A 54 10.59 2.32 -5.12
CA ASP A 54 10.23 1.36 -4.09
C ASP A 54 8.72 1.44 -3.80
N LEU A 55 8.02 0.29 -3.77
CA LEU A 55 6.63 0.20 -3.32
C LEU A 55 6.58 -0.43 -1.94
N HIS A 56 6.08 0.32 -0.97
CA HIS A 56 5.92 -0.13 0.39
C HIS A 56 4.44 -0.32 0.72
N LEU A 57 4.02 -1.58 0.87
CA LEU A 57 2.68 -1.93 1.34
C LEU A 57 2.62 -1.86 2.86
N ALA A 58 1.55 -1.29 3.40
CA ALA A 58 1.29 -1.30 4.84
C ALA A 58 -0.18 -1.62 5.13
N LEU A 59 -0.44 -2.78 5.73
CA LEU A 59 -1.75 -3.14 6.28
C LEU A 59 -1.82 -2.65 7.72
N ASP A 60 -2.69 -1.67 7.95
CA ASP A 60 -2.87 -1.03 9.23
C ASP A 60 -4.05 -1.66 10.00
N VAL A 61 -3.72 -2.41 11.06
CA VAL A 61 -4.68 -3.16 11.86
C VAL A 61 -5.10 -2.31 13.05
N ASP A 62 -6.28 -1.69 12.92
CA ASP A 62 -6.90 -0.99 14.04
C ASP A 62 -7.42 -2.00 15.07
N PRO A 63 -6.92 -1.96 16.32
CA PRO A 63 -7.29 -2.95 17.33
C PRO A 63 -8.76 -2.83 17.72
N LYS A 64 -9.39 -1.66 17.57
CA LYS A 64 -10.82 -1.50 17.88
C LYS A 64 -11.69 -2.24 16.89
N ILE A 65 -11.34 -2.17 15.59
CA ILE A 65 -12.08 -2.86 14.53
C ILE A 65 -11.91 -4.36 14.70
N LEU A 66 -10.68 -4.81 14.95
CA LEU A 66 -10.37 -6.21 15.20
C LEU A 66 -11.14 -6.78 16.40
N ILE A 67 -11.07 -6.09 17.55
CA ILE A 67 -11.76 -6.53 18.78
C ILE A 67 -13.28 -6.51 18.59
N SER A 68 -13.83 -5.49 17.90
CA SER A 68 -15.28 -5.43 17.66
C SER A 68 -15.77 -6.64 16.86
N LEU A 69 -15.03 -7.06 15.83
CA LEU A 69 -15.37 -8.27 15.08
C LEU A 69 -15.20 -9.52 15.94
N MET A 70 -14.13 -9.60 16.75
CA MET A 70 -13.91 -10.73 17.65
C MET A 70 -15.05 -10.89 18.66
N ASP A 71 -15.51 -9.79 19.24
CA ASP A 71 -16.62 -9.77 20.19
C ASP A 71 -17.92 -10.26 19.51
N GLU A 72 -18.22 -9.77 18.31
CA GLU A 72 -19.41 -10.21 17.56
C GLU A 72 -19.33 -11.71 17.22
N LEU A 73 -18.17 -12.19 16.76
CA LEU A 73 -17.95 -13.61 16.46
C LEU A 73 -18.02 -14.51 17.71
N GLU A 74 -17.74 -13.99 18.90
CA GLU A 74 -17.87 -14.72 20.17
C GLU A 74 -19.33 -14.77 20.65
N GLU A 75 -20.11 -13.71 20.40
CA GLU A 75 -21.54 -13.67 20.71
C GLU A 75 -22.37 -14.55 19.77
N MET A 76 -21.86 -14.86 18.58
CA MET A 76 -22.51 -15.75 17.63
C MET A 76 -22.70 -17.17 18.17
N GLY A 77 -23.88 -17.72 17.88
CA GLY A 77 -24.23 -19.10 18.20
C GLY A 77 -23.46 -20.13 17.37
N PRO A 78 -23.85 -21.42 17.42
CA PRO A 78 -23.22 -22.48 16.65
C PRO A 78 -23.43 -22.36 15.12
N GLU A 79 -24.37 -21.51 14.69
CA GLU A 79 -24.61 -21.20 13.29
C GLU A 79 -23.89 -19.89 12.95
N PHE A 80 -23.06 -19.91 11.91
CA PHE A 80 -22.35 -18.72 11.45
C PHE A 80 -23.33 -17.83 10.66
N GLU A 81 -23.53 -16.62 11.15
CA GLU A 81 -24.19 -15.53 10.42
C GLU A 81 -23.12 -14.50 10.07
N GLU A 82 -23.18 -13.93 8.86
CA GLU A 82 -22.18 -12.94 8.44
C GLU A 82 -22.41 -11.63 9.20
N PRO A 83 -21.39 -11.06 9.85
CA PRO A 83 -21.52 -9.81 10.58
C PRO A 83 -22.05 -8.66 9.71
N ASP A 84 -23.04 -7.91 10.19
CA ASP A 84 -23.66 -6.78 9.46
C ASP A 84 -22.81 -5.47 9.55
N GLY A 85 -21.66 -5.51 10.23
CA GLY A 85 -20.79 -4.36 10.50
C GLY A 85 -19.74 -4.05 9.42
N GLU A 86 -19.28 -2.79 9.38
CA GLU A 86 -18.15 -2.38 8.53
C GLU A 86 -16.80 -2.64 9.23
N TYR A 87 -16.22 -3.81 8.97
CA TYR A 87 -14.94 -4.23 9.55
C TYR A 87 -13.75 -3.97 8.63
N LEU A 88 -13.61 -2.71 8.21
CA LEU A 88 -12.66 -2.30 7.18
C LEU A 88 -11.32 -1.87 7.77
N LEU A 89 -10.25 -2.52 7.35
CA LEU A 89 -8.86 -2.07 7.57
C LEU A 89 -8.36 -1.26 6.39
N ASP A 90 -7.33 -0.45 6.65
CA ASP A 90 -6.64 0.34 5.63
C ASP A 90 -5.42 -0.42 5.10
N LEU A 91 -5.33 -0.57 3.79
CA LEU A 91 -4.14 -1.03 3.09
C LEU A 91 -3.55 0.13 2.29
N TYR A 92 -2.32 0.49 2.61
CA TYR A 92 -1.59 1.58 1.98
C TYR A 92 -0.59 1.05 0.98
N PHE A 93 -0.49 1.74 -0.16
CA PHE A 93 0.47 1.51 -1.24
C PHE A 93 1.33 2.76 -1.34
N ASN A 94 2.54 2.73 -0.77
CA ASN A 94 3.39 3.91 -0.70
C ASN A 94 4.51 3.80 -1.74
N TRP A 95 4.47 4.60 -2.81
CA TRP A 95 5.58 4.66 -3.73
C TRP A 95 6.58 5.72 -3.29
N ALA A 96 7.82 5.30 -3.10
CA ALA A 96 8.95 6.16 -2.81
C ALA A 96 9.76 6.40 -4.07
N VAL A 97 10.07 7.67 -4.34
CA VAL A 97 10.94 8.09 -5.44
C VAL A 97 12.07 8.95 -4.87
N PRO A 98 13.32 8.80 -5.34
CA PRO A 98 14.44 9.64 -4.96
C PRO A 98 14.17 11.14 -5.21
N PRO A 99 14.96 12.03 -4.59
CA PRO A 99 14.85 13.46 -4.83
C PRO A 99 14.90 13.80 -6.32
N LEU A 100 13.93 14.59 -6.79
CA LEU A 100 13.75 14.90 -8.20
C LEU A 100 14.53 16.15 -8.59
N VAL A 101 15.22 16.09 -9.74
CA VAL A 101 15.87 17.24 -10.36
C VAL A 101 14.89 18.02 -11.21
N LYS A 102 14.01 17.30 -11.94
CA LYS A 102 12.96 17.85 -12.82
C LYS A 102 11.60 17.33 -12.37
N PRO A 103 10.99 17.93 -11.33
CA PRO A 103 9.73 17.43 -10.79
C PRO A 103 8.59 17.55 -11.82
N PRO A 104 7.67 16.56 -11.88
CA PRO A 104 6.49 16.63 -12.74
C PRO A 104 5.48 17.68 -12.23
N ASP A 105 4.53 18.03 -13.10
CA ASP A 105 3.33 18.75 -12.67
C ASP A 105 2.42 17.83 -11.85
N LEU A 106 2.17 18.19 -10.59
CA LEU A 106 1.43 17.35 -9.65
C LEU A 106 -0.03 17.15 -10.05
N LEU A 107 -0.67 18.13 -10.69
CA LEU A 107 -2.07 18.01 -11.09
C LEU A 107 -2.19 17.06 -12.27
N VAL A 108 -1.26 17.15 -13.23
CA VAL A 108 -1.19 16.21 -14.35
C VAL A 108 -0.93 14.80 -13.83
N LEU A 109 0.09 14.64 -12.97
CA LEU A 109 0.43 13.34 -12.40
C LEU A 109 -0.74 12.75 -11.60
N ALA A 110 -1.40 13.53 -10.74
CA ALA A 110 -2.55 13.06 -9.98
C ALA A 110 -3.71 12.64 -10.88
N THR A 111 -3.93 13.35 -11.99
CA THR A 111 -4.99 13.01 -12.96
C THR A 111 -4.68 11.70 -13.69
N ASP A 112 -3.43 11.52 -14.13
CA ASP A 112 -2.99 10.30 -14.80
C ASP A 112 -3.08 9.09 -13.86
N LEU A 113 -2.58 9.23 -12.63
CA LEU A 113 -2.61 8.17 -11.61
C LEU A 113 -4.04 7.84 -11.18
N ALA A 114 -4.94 8.81 -11.08
CA ALA A 114 -6.36 8.55 -10.82
C ALA A 114 -7.01 7.70 -11.93
N GLY A 115 -6.57 7.86 -13.18
CA GLY A 115 -7.01 7.02 -14.30
C GLY A 115 -6.59 5.55 -14.17
N LEU A 116 -5.38 5.30 -13.64
CA LEU A 116 -4.83 3.96 -13.44
C LEU A 116 -5.40 3.29 -12.17
N GLY A 117 -5.37 4.01 -11.04
CA GLY A 117 -5.88 3.53 -9.75
C GLY A 117 -7.40 3.33 -9.70
N GLY A 118 -8.14 4.03 -10.57
CA GLY A 118 -9.59 3.88 -10.65
C GLY A 118 -10.30 4.16 -9.33
N VAL A 119 -11.34 3.38 -9.04
CA VAL A 119 -12.12 3.51 -7.79
C VAL A 119 -11.61 2.59 -6.68
N ASP A 120 -10.83 1.57 -7.03
CA ASP A 120 -10.39 0.50 -6.13
C ASP A 120 -9.07 0.86 -5.42
N LEU A 121 -8.26 1.74 -6.04
CA LEU A 121 -6.99 2.24 -5.52
C LEU A 121 -6.95 3.77 -5.65
N VAL A 122 -7.34 4.48 -4.59
CA VAL A 122 -7.35 5.94 -4.57
C VAL A 122 -5.94 6.44 -4.30
N ILE A 123 -5.36 7.19 -5.24
CA ILE A 123 -3.96 7.65 -5.15
C ILE A 123 -3.90 9.14 -4.84
N GLU A 124 -3.25 9.46 -3.73
CA GLU A 124 -2.87 10.81 -3.34
C GLU A 124 -1.46 11.12 -3.85
N VAL A 125 -1.29 12.32 -4.44
CA VAL A 125 -0.01 12.82 -4.94
C VAL A 125 0.34 14.11 -4.20
N SER A 126 1.50 14.12 -3.56
CA SER A 126 2.04 15.31 -2.91
C SER A 126 3.55 15.42 -3.13
N ALA A 127 4.11 16.61 -2.86
CA ALA A 127 5.55 16.82 -2.91
C ALA A 127 6.02 17.71 -1.77
N ILE A 128 7.21 17.44 -1.27
CA ILE A 128 7.83 18.15 -0.15
C ILE A 128 9.20 18.67 -0.59
N ASP A 129 9.47 19.95 -0.31
CA ASP A 129 10.79 20.55 -0.44
C ASP A 129 11.51 20.51 0.91
N SER A 130 12.76 20.03 0.90
CA SER A 130 13.61 19.97 2.09
C SER A 130 14.93 20.71 1.86
N PHE A 131 15.42 21.38 2.91
CA PHE A 131 16.69 22.13 2.89
C PHE A 131 17.60 21.57 3.98
N ALA A 132 18.71 20.94 3.59
CA ALA A 132 19.67 20.39 4.55
C ALA A 132 20.35 21.51 5.37
N ALA A 133 20.77 22.59 4.70
CA ALA A 133 21.14 23.86 5.30
C ALA A 133 20.46 25.04 4.58
N ILE A 134 20.38 26.20 5.24
CA ILE A 134 19.74 27.43 4.71
C ILE A 134 20.36 27.88 3.37
N ALA A 135 21.63 27.57 3.15
CA ALA A 135 22.36 27.96 1.94
C ALA A 135 22.24 26.92 0.81
N ASP A 136 21.70 25.74 1.08
CA ASP A 136 21.61 24.66 0.11
C ASP A 136 20.41 24.84 -0.83
N ALA A 137 20.49 24.21 -2.00
CA ALA A 137 19.35 24.11 -2.89
C ALA A 137 18.28 23.18 -2.29
N PRO A 138 16.98 23.43 -2.55
CA PRO A 138 15.91 22.55 -2.10
C PRO A 138 15.99 21.18 -2.79
N GLU A 139 15.85 20.12 -2.01
CA GLU A 139 15.58 18.77 -2.50
C GLU A 139 14.08 18.52 -2.50
N ARG A 140 13.49 18.35 -3.68
CA ARG A 140 12.07 18.02 -3.84
C ARG A 140 11.87 16.52 -3.86
N LYS A 141 11.03 16.00 -2.96
CA LYS A 141 10.62 14.59 -2.91
C LYS A 141 9.15 14.46 -3.26
N LEU A 142 8.84 13.48 -4.10
CA LEU A 142 7.47 13.10 -4.43
C LEU A 142 6.98 12.06 -3.43
N GLN A 143 5.75 12.19 -2.97
CA GLN A 143 5.07 11.23 -2.12
C GLN A 143 3.78 10.80 -2.83
N LEU A 144 3.65 9.50 -3.04
CA LEU A 144 2.51 8.88 -3.69
C LEU A 144 1.94 7.83 -2.74
N VAL A 145 0.69 8.01 -2.34
CA VAL A 145 0.02 7.13 -1.39
C VAL A 145 -1.28 6.63 -1.99
N GLY A 146 -1.30 5.36 -2.37
CA GLY A 146 -2.50 4.62 -2.73
C GLY A 146 -3.19 4.10 -1.47
N LYS A 147 -4.51 4.17 -1.43
CA LYS A 147 -5.31 3.64 -0.33
C LYS A 147 -6.39 2.71 -0.86
N SER A 148 -6.43 1.50 -0.28
CA SER A 148 -7.50 0.53 -0.47
C SER A 148 -8.04 0.05 0.88
N LYS A 149 -9.21 -0.57 0.86
CA LYS A 149 -9.92 -1.07 2.04
C LYS A 149 -9.99 -2.59 1.98
N VAL A 150 -9.72 -3.24 3.11
CA VAL A 150 -9.76 -4.70 3.23
C VAL A 150 -10.77 -5.07 4.31
N ASN A 151 -11.64 -6.04 4.05
CA ASN A 151 -12.68 -6.41 4.99
C ASN A 151 -12.22 -7.61 5.84
N LEU A 152 -12.21 -7.44 7.16
CA LEU A 152 -11.83 -8.52 8.08
C LEU A 152 -12.79 -9.72 8.01
N VAL A 153 -14.05 -9.52 7.66
CA VAL A 153 -15.01 -10.62 7.46
C VAL A 153 -14.57 -11.46 6.26
N ASP A 154 -14.23 -10.81 5.15
CA ASP A 154 -13.77 -11.48 3.94
C ASP A 154 -12.40 -12.17 4.15
N ILE A 155 -11.50 -11.56 4.92
CA ILE A 155 -10.25 -12.21 5.37
C ILE A 155 -10.57 -13.49 6.15
N THR A 156 -11.49 -13.40 7.12
CA THR A 156 -11.86 -14.54 7.98
C THR A 156 -12.49 -15.68 7.18
N LEU A 157 -13.19 -15.35 6.10
CA LEU A 157 -13.85 -16.30 5.21
C LEU A 157 -12.98 -16.75 4.02
N GLY A 158 -11.75 -16.21 3.89
CA GLY A 158 -10.86 -16.47 2.77
C GLY A 158 -11.41 -16.01 1.41
N ARG A 159 -12.27 -14.99 1.41
CA ARG A 159 -12.91 -14.42 0.20
C ARG A 159 -12.18 -13.19 -0.33
N GLU A 160 -11.41 -12.53 0.53
CA GLU A 160 -10.71 -11.30 0.17
C GLU A 160 -9.67 -11.57 -0.92
N GLN A 161 -9.82 -10.92 -2.07
CA GLN A 161 -8.91 -11.04 -3.21
C GLN A 161 -8.55 -9.64 -3.71
N LEU A 162 -7.28 -9.28 -3.56
CA LEU A 162 -6.77 -7.97 -3.94
C LEU A 162 -6.21 -7.93 -5.37
N CYS A 163 -6.58 -8.88 -6.23
CA CYS A 163 -6.04 -9.01 -7.58
C CYS A 163 -6.19 -7.71 -8.41
N ASP A 164 -7.40 -7.15 -8.46
CA ASP A 164 -7.65 -5.90 -9.19
C ASP A 164 -6.84 -4.72 -8.62
N VAL A 165 -6.66 -4.68 -7.30
CA VAL A 165 -5.87 -3.63 -6.62
C VAL A 165 -4.38 -3.80 -6.91
N LEU A 166 -3.88 -5.05 -6.91
CA LEU A 166 -2.49 -5.38 -7.22
C LEU A 166 -2.17 -5.09 -8.69
N ASP A 167 -3.04 -5.47 -9.64
CA ASP A 167 -2.91 -5.14 -11.06
C ASP A 167 -2.83 -3.62 -11.27
N ARG A 168 -3.73 -2.86 -10.65
CA ARG A 168 -3.69 -1.38 -10.72
C ARG A 168 -2.43 -0.81 -10.09
N SER A 169 -1.99 -1.37 -8.96
CA SER A 169 -0.75 -0.94 -8.31
C SER A 169 0.48 -1.24 -9.17
N HIS A 170 0.44 -2.33 -9.95
CA HIS A 170 1.47 -2.68 -10.92
C HIS A 170 1.49 -1.68 -12.07
N ASP A 171 0.33 -1.38 -12.68
CA ASP A 171 0.20 -0.38 -13.74
C ASP A 171 0.73 1.00 -13.31
N VAL A 172 0.44 1.39 -12.06
CA VAL A 172 0.99 2.63 -11.47
C VAL A 172 2.50 2.55 -11.36
N SER A 173 3.03 1.42 -10.88
CA SER A 173 4.48 1.22 -10.72
C SER A 173 5.20 1.29 -12.07
N GLU A 174 4.68 0.64 -13.10
CA GLU A 174 5.21 0.72 -14.48
C GLU A 174 5.12 2.14 -15.04
N TYR A 175 3.98 2.81 -14.87
CA TYR A 175 3.80 4.19 -15.31
C TYR A 175 4.85 5.14 -14.71
N LEU A 176 5.18 4.95 -13.43
CA LEU A 176 6.20 5.74 -12.75
C LEU A 176 7.60 5.38 -13.23
N LEU A 177 7.92 4.09 -13.41
CA LEU A 177 9.22 3.63 -13.91
C LEU A 177 9.54 4.23 -15.29
N ASP A 178 8.56 4.30 -16.18
CA ASP A 178 8.72 4.88 -17.52
C ASP A 178 9.10 6.38 -17.50
N ARG A 179 8.81 7.07 -16.39
CA ARG A 179 8.96 8.54 -16.28
C ARG A 179 10.05 8.97 -15.32
N VAL A 180 10.41 8.12 -14.36
CA VAL A 180 11.33 8.47 -13.28
C VAL A 180 12.71 8.86 -13.81
N GLU A 181 13.20 8.25 -14.90
CA GLU A 181 14.46 8.64 -15.53
C GLU A 181 14.45 10.09 -16.00
N GLY A 182 13.32 10.56 -16.54
CA GLY A 182 13.14 11.94 -16.97
C GLY A 182 13.11 12.95 -15.82
N TRP A 183 12.77 12.51 -14.60
CA TRP A 183 12.71 13.34 -13.41
C TRP A 183 14.03 13.38 -12.63
N LEU A 184 14.83 12.30 -12.69
CA LEU A 184 16.10 12.17 -11.99
C LEU A 184 17.30 12.81 -12.74
N ASP A 185 17.12 13.16 -14.02
CA ASP A 185 18.17 13.72 -14.89
C ASP A 185 19.45 12.86 -14.85
N SER A 186 19.31 11.55 -15.10
CA SER A 186 20.47 10.66 -15.09
C SER A 186 21.44 11.06 -16.21
N PRO A 187 22.70 11.42 -15.93
CA PRO A 187 23.73 11.30 -16.95
C PRO A 187 23.91 9.79 -17.21
N LEU A 188 23.99 9.43 -18.49
CA LEU A 188 24.57 8.15 -18.90
C LEU A 188 25.97 7.96 -18.28
#